data_AF-A0A434LKP6-F1
#
_entry.id   AF-A0A434LKP6-F1
#
_cell.length_a   1.000
_cell.length_b   1.000
_cell.length_c   1.000
_cell.angle_alpha   90.00
_cell.angle_beta   90.00
_cell.angle_gamma   90.00
#
_symmetry.space_group_name_H-M   'P 1'
#
loop_
_entity.id
_entity.type
_entity.pdbx_description
1 polymer ?
#
loop_
_entity_poly.entity_id
_entity_poly.type
_entity_poly.pdbx_seq_one_letter_code
_entity_poly.pdbx_strand_id
1 'polypeptide(L)' 'MPESPMPFFWYELMTTDLDAAEAFYTNVVGWKAQVFDGAPGMPRYMVMNVGERGVAGL' A
#
# COMPACT_ATOMS: atom_id res chain seq x y z
N MET A 1 -7.17 12.67 27.06
CA MET A 1 -6.20 12.26 26.01
C MET A 1 -6.45 10.79 25.73
N PRO A 2 -6.32 10.27 24.49
CA PRO A 2 -6.44 8.83 24.27
C PRO A 2 -5.41 8.10 25.13
N GLU A 3 -5.82 7.01 25.78
CA GLU A 3 -5.00 6.30 26.77
C GLU A 3 -3.84 5.48 26.16
N SER A 4 -3.79 5.39 24.82
CA SER A 4 -2.71 4.75 24.06
C SER A 4 -2.68 5.30 22.62
N PRO A 5 -1.50 5.44 21.98
CA PRO A 5 -1.42 5.82 20.57
C PRO A 5 -2.14 4.79 19.69
N MET A 6 -2.93 5.30 18.74
CA MET A 6 -3.62 4.48 17.75
C MET A 6 -2.58 3.71 16.91
N PRO A 7 -2.66 2.37 16.80
CA PRO A 7 -1.68 1.54 16.09
C PRO A 7 -1.87 1.59 14.57
N PHE A 8 -2.37 2.72 14.04
CA PHE A 8 -2.41 2.95 12.62
C PHE A 8 -1.11 3.61 12.19
N PHE A 9 -0.50 3.01 11.19
CA PHE A 9 0.76 3.42 10.63
C PHE A 9 0.69 3.02 9.13
N TRP A 10 1.31 3.82 8.24
CA TRP A 10 1.25 3.65 6.78
C TRP A 10 2.64 3.74 6.17
N TYR A 11 3.03 2.77 5.32
CA TYR A 11 4.26 2.85 4.54
C TYR A 11 3.94 3.46 3.17
N GLU A 12 4.74 4.40 2.70
CA GLU A 12 4.62 4.93 1.35
C GLU A 12 5.91 4.64 0.59
N LEU A 13 5.81 3.99 -0.57
CA LEU A 13 6.96 3.69 -1.42
C LEU A 13 6.91 4.54 -2.68
N MET A 14 7.89 5.41 -2.86
CA MET A 14 8.09 6.12 -4.12
C MET A 14 9.11 5.35 -4.97
N THR A 15 8.67 4.81 -6.11
CA THR A 15 9.52 4.08 -7.06
C THR A 15 9.15 4.44 -8.49
N THR A 16 10.10 4.28 -9.41
CA THR A 16 9.83 4.41 -10.85
C THR A 16 9.32 3.10 -11.47
N ASP A 17 9.37 2.00 -10.73
CA ASP A 17 8.96 0.66 -11.19
C ASP A 17 7.95 0.05 -10.20
N LEU A 18 6.68 0.38 -10.45
CA LEU A 18 5.55 -0.09 -9.64
C LEU A 18 5.28 -1.59 -9.85
N ASP A 19 5.53 -2.11 -11.05
CA ASP A 19 5.28 -3.52 -11.37
C ASP A 19 6.27 -4.43 -10.65
N ALA A 20 7.55 -4.04 -10.59
CA ALA A 20 8.55 -4.77 -9.81
C ALA A 20 8.26 -4.70 -8.31
N ALA A 21 7.81 -3.55 -7.79
CA ALA A 21 7.45 -3.41 -6.39
C ALA A 21 6.23 -4.29 -6.03
N GLU A 22 5.18 -4.25 -6.85
CA GLU A 22 4.01 -5.12 -6.70
C GLU A 22 4.42 -6.59 -6.69
N ALA A 23 5.22 -7.04 -7.66
CA ALA A 23 5.70 -8.42 -7.74
C ALA A 23 6.54 -8.81 -6.51
N PHE A 24 7.37 -7.92 -5.99
CA PHE A 24 8.16 -8.18 -4.80
C PHE A 24 7.28 -8.35 -3.56
N TYR A 25 6.40 -7.40 -3.27
CA TYR A 25 5.58 -7.45 -2.06
C TYR A 25 4.53 -8.57 -2.10
N THR A 26 4.02 -8.92 -3.28
CA THR A 26 3.10 -10.05 -3.45
C THR A 26 3.80 -11.40 -3.32
N ASN A 27 4.98 -11.59 -3.93
CA ASN A 27 5.64 -12.89 -3.95
C ASN A 27 6.52 -13.16 -2.72
N VAL A 28 7.20 -12.14 -2.19
CA VAL A 28 8.16 -12.30 -1.08
C VAL A 28 7.48 -12.09 0.26
N VAL A 29 6.67 -11.03 0.38
CA VAL A 29 6.02 -10.66 1.65
C VAL A 29 4.63 -11.30 1.78
N GLY A 30 3.95 -11.59 0.66
CA GLY A 30 2.61 -12.17 0.65
C GLY A 30 1.49 -11.14 0.84
N TRP A 31 1.78 -9.85 0.66
CA TRP A 31 0.76 -8.80 0.71
C TRP A 31 -0.06 -8.79 -0.57
N LYS A 32 -1.31 -8.32 -0.48
CA LYS A 32 -2.22 -8.26 -1.63
C LYS A 32 -2.24 -6.85 -2.21
N ALA A 33 -1.90 -6.72 -3.48
CA ALA A 33 -2.05 -5.46 -4.20
C ALA A 33 -3.51 -5.22 -4.57
N GLN A 34 -3.97 -3.99 -4.38
CA GLN A 34 -5.27 -3.51 -4.83
C GLN A 34 -5.08 -2.17 -5.54
N VAL A 35 -5.59 -2.07 -6.76
CA VAL A 35 -5.60 -0.79 -7.49
C VAL A 35 -6.46 0.20 -6.75
N PHE A 36 -5.92 1.39 -6.51
CA PHE A 36 -6.68 2.51 -6.00
C PHE A 36 -7.19 3.35 -7.16
N ASP A 37 -8.49 3.27 -7.42
CA ASP A 37 -9.18 4.16 -8.36
C ASP A 37 -9.30 5.55 -7.74
N GLY A 38 -8.23 6.33 -7.88
CA GLY A 38 -8.15 7.72 -7.45
C GLY A 38 -8.93 8.69 -8.35
N ALA A 39 -8.78 9.98 -8.08
CA ALA A 39 -9.37 11.02 -8.92
C ALA A 39 -8.75 11.03 -10.34
N PRO A 40 -9.50 11.50 -11.37
CA PRO A 40 -8.97 11.63 -12.73
C PRO A 40 -7.68 12.46 -12.76
N GLY A 41 -6.64 11.92 -13.41
CA GLY A 41 -5.32 12.56 -13.51
C GLY A 41 -4.33 12.20 -12.40
N MET A 42 -4.73 11.39 -11.42
CA MET A 42 -3.79 10.81 -10.46
C MET A 42 -2.88 9.76 -11.15
N PRO A 43 -1.58 9.73 -10.81
CA PRO A 43 -0.72 8.61 -11.17
C PRO A 43 -1.29 7.29 -10.66
N ARG A 44 -0.91 6.16 -11.30
CA ARG A 44 -1.24 4.83 -10.80
C ARG A 44 -0.79 4.72 -9.34
N TYR A 45 -1.71 4.29 -8.49
CA TYR A 45 -1.46 4.07 -7.07
C TYR A 45 -2.03 2.73 -6.66
N MET A 46 -1.28 2.00 -5.81
CA MET A 46 -1.70 0.70 -5.31
C MET A 46 -1.67 0.65 -3.80
N VAL A 47 -2.74 0.14 -3.21
CA VAL A 47 -2.78 -0.18 -1.79
C VAL A 47 -2.35 -1.62 -1.59
N MET A 48 -1.35 -1.81 -0.75
CA MET A 48 -0.90 -3.13 -0.30
C MET A 48 -1.61 -3.51 0.99
N ASN A 49 -2.21 -4.69 0.99
CA ASN A 49 -3.06 -5.18 2.06
C ASN A 49 -2.47 -6.39 2.78
N VAL A 50 -2.63 -6.41 4.11
CA VAL A 50 -2.50 -7.59 4.95
C VAL A 50 -3.91 -8.02 5.38
N GLY A 51 -4.37 -9.16 4.86
CA GLY A 51 -5.79 -9.52 4.97
C GLY A 51 -6.66 -8.49 4.25
N GLU A 52 -7.57 -7.84 4.98
CA GLU A 52 -8.45 -6.77 4.49
C GLU A 52 -7.93 -5.36 4.83
N ARG A 53 -6.77 -5.26 5.53
CA ARG A 53 -6.24 -4.00 6.02
C ARG A 53 -5.16 -3.46 5.09
N GLY A 54 -5.38 -2.27 4.56
CA GLY A 54 -4.34 -1.49 3.87
C GLY A 54 -3.24 -1.07 4.84
N VAL A 55 -1.99 -1.34 4.46
CA VAL A 55 -0.81 -1.04 5.28
C VAL A 55 0.24 -0.22 4.54
N ALA A 56 0.19 -0.18 3.20
CA ALA A 56 1.14 0.58 2.40
C ALA A 56 0.57 1.07 1.07
N GLY A 57 1.20 2.11 0.54
CA GLY A 57 1.04 2.63 -0.81
C GLY A 57 2.28 2.38 -1.67
N LEU A 58 2.05 2.12 -2.95
CA LEU A 58 3.05 2.14 -4.03
C LEU A 58 2.67 3.22 -5.04
#